data_AF-A0A3N5MGV6-F1
#
_entry.id   AF-A0A3N5MGV6-F1
#
_cell.length_a   1.000
_cell.length_b   1.000
_cell.length_c   1.000
_cell.angle_alpha   90.00
_cell.angle_beta   90.00
_cell.angle_gamma   90.00
#
_symmetry.space_group_name_H-M   'P 1'
#
loop_
_entity.id
_entity.type
_entity.pdbx_description
1 polymer ?
#
loop_
_entity_poly.entity_id
_entity_poly.type
_entity_poly.pdbx_seq_one_letter_code
_entity_poly.pdbx_strand_id
1 'polypeptide(L)'
;MGQSTHTPMPRVGATGSALMLLAAALLAFGLDSASAKRADARLDRRPHTAGKPVLAIVSLNDQRVSIYDANSKILEAPVSSGSAGYETPAGIFSIVQKKEMHSSNLYEDGQMPFMQRITWTGIALHAGTLPGHPASHGCIRLPIDFAQRLFDLTDLGMRVLVVREDMGPSEIDHPRLFKSNPLRQELAATVPSSDRSLVSNTAPGARLAAASEAGVTPGSARHLQILQSNAAAKAAAAEAASKSEREARQAAATKVAAAASAARSLRAAESNVAKADTALKQADRR
;
A
#
# COMPACT_ATOMS: atom_id res chain seq x y z
N MET A 1 96.07 28.13 -18.11
CA MET A 1 96.15 27.09 -19.15
C MET A 1 95.16 26.00 -18.75
N GLY A 2 94.10 25.64 -19.46
CA GLY A 2 93.53 26.07 -20.72
C GLY A 2 92.35 25.13 -21.05
N GLN A 3 91.38 25.64 -21.80
CA GLN A 3 90.52 24.92 -22.77
C GLN A 3 89.46 23.96 -22.16
N SER A 4 88.16 24.28 -22.18
CA SER A 4 87.24 24.34 -23.36
C SER A 4 87.10 23.01 -24.10
N THR A 5 85.87 22.50 -24.17
CA THR A 5 85.21 21.67 -25.23
C THR A 5 84.18 20.72 -24.57
N HIS A 6 82.86 20.84 -24.69
CA HIS A 6 81.92 20.97 -25.82
C HIS A 6 81.68 19.66 -26.61
N THR A 7 80.42 19.20 -26.57
CA THR A 7 79.64 18.36 -27.53
C THR A 7 79.89 16.84 -27.59
N PRO A 8 78.93 15.97 -28.06
CA PRO A 8 77.58 16.25 -28.56
C PRO A 8 76.44 15.34 -28.04
N MET A 9 75.20 15.75 -28.34
CA MET A 9 73.99 14.91 -28.32
C MET A 9 74.00 13.85 -29.43
N PRO A 10 73.23 12.75 -29.28
CA PRO A 10 72.52 12.14 -30.39
C PRO A 10 71.08 12.66 -30.50
N ARG A 11 70.71 12.94 -31.75
CA ARG A 11 69.39 13.35 -32.24
C ARG A 11 68.40 12.19 -32.29
N VAL A 12 67.17 12.50 -31.90
CA VAL A 12 65.88 12.26 -32.58
C VAL A 12 65.63 10.90 -33.27
N GLY A 13 64.63 10.19 -32.74
CA GLY A 13 63.62 9.44 -33.51
C GLY A 13 62.36 9.40 -32.63
N ALA A 14 61.45 10.36 -32.74
CA ALA A 14 60.25 10.28 -33.57
C ALA A 14 59.50 8.95 -33.38
N THR A 15 58.43 8.98 -32.57
CA THR A 15 57.08 8.44 -32.81
C THR A 15 56.40 8.16 -31.47
N GLY A 16 55.18 8.66 -31.27
CA GLY A 16 54.43 8.41 -30.04
C GLY A 16 53.45 9.48 -29.57
N SER A 17 53.05 10.45 -30.42
CA SER A 17 51.77 11.13 -30.20
C SER A 17 50.65 10.18 -30.59
N ALA A 18 49.98 9.57 -29.60
CA ALA A 18 48.56 9.21 -29.64
C ALA A 18 48.16 8.39 -28.40
N LEU A 19 48.10 9.02 -27.21
CA LEU A 19 47.23 8.50 -26.15
C LEU A 19 46.90 9.58 -25.11
N MET A 20 46.31 10.69 -25.55
CA MET A 20 45.78 11.70 -24.63
C MET A 20 44.42 12.23 -25.09
N LEU A 21 43.50 11.34 -25.47
CA LEU A 21 42.09 11.68 -25.73
C LEU A 21 41.13 10.58 -25.26
N LEU A 22 41.36 10.00 -24.08
CA LEU A 22 40.35 9.14 -23.44
C LEU A 22 40.27 9.35 -21.92
N ALA A 23 40.36 10.60 -21.47
CA ALA A 23 40.18 10.97 -20.06
C ALA A 23 39.04 11.97 -19.82
N ALA A 24 38.18 12.24 -20.83
CA ALA A 24 37.07 13.18 -20.72
C ALA A 24 35.67 12.57 -20.92
N ALA A 25 35.55 11.24 -21.09
CA ALA A 25 34.26 10.57 -21.30
C ALA A 25 33.73 9.82 -20.06
N LEU A 26 34.47 9.77 -18.95
CA LEU A 26 34.08 9.08 -17.71
C LEU A 26 33.47 10.00 -16.63
N LEU A 27 33.33 11.30 -16.90
CA LEU A 27 32.68 12.26 -15.99
C LEU A 27 31.20 12.50 -16.29
N ALA A 28 30.65 11.92 -17.35
CA ALA A 28 29.25 12.15 -17.75
C ALA A 28 28.24 11.11 -17.20
N PHE A 29 28.70 9.99 -16.63
CA PHE A 29 27.81 8.95 -16.08
C PHE A 29 27.57 9.03 -14.56
N GLY A 30 28.20 9.98 -13.86
CA GLY A 30 28.07 10.15 -12.41
C GLY A 30 27.03 11.19 -11.95
N LEU A 31 26.37 11.90 -12.88
CA LEU A 31 25.45 12.99 -12.55
C LEU A 31 23.99 12.55 -12.40
N ASP A 32 23.62 11.35 -12.84
CA ASP A 32 22.24 10.88 -12.81
C ASP A 32 21.86 10.29 -11.43
N SER A 33 22.80 9.60 -10.78
CA SER A 33 22.61 9.00 -9.45
C SER A 33 22.40 10.04 -8.35
N ALA A 34 22.99 11.23 -8.50
CA ALA A 34 22.86 12.33 -7.55
C ALA A 34 21.50 13.05 -7.65
N SER A 35 20.88 13.04 -8.83
CA SER A 35 19.55 13.63 -9.06
C SER A 35 18.45 12.74 -8.48
N ALA A 36 18.53 11.42 -8.70
CA ALA A 36 17.61 10.45 -8.09
C ALA A 36 17.67 10.48 -6.56
N LYS A 37 18.87 10.54 -5.97
CA LYS A 37 19.06 10.63 -4.52
C LYS A 37 18.60 11.98 -3.92
N ARG A 38 18.64 13.06 -4.71
CA ARG A 38 18.08 14.38 -4.31
C ARG A 38 16.56 14.44 -4.41
N ALA A 39 15.95 13.69 -5.33
CA ALA A 39 14.50 13.59 -5.45
C ALA A 39 13.90 12.78 -4.28
N ASP A 40 14.55 11.66 -3.92
CA ASP A 40 14.17 10.83 -2.77
C ASP A 40 14.25 11.61 -1.44
N ALA A 41 15.33 12.35 -1.24
CA ALA A 41 15.50 13.23 -0.07
C ALA A 41 14.54 14.44 -0.03
N ARG A 42 13.86 14.77 -1.15
CA ARG A 42 12.89 15.88 -1.23
C ARG A 42 11.51 15.50 -0.68
N LEU A 43 11.14 14.21 -0.74
CA LEU A 43 9.89 13.69 -0.17
C LEU A 43 9.95 13.63 1.36
N ASP A 44 11.14 13.39 1.93
CA ASP A 44 11.34 13.29 3.39
C ASP A 44 11.39 14.65 4.12
N ARG A 45 11.34 15.79 3.42
CA ARG A 45 11.62 17.12 4.00
C ARG A 45 10.53 18.17 3.90
N ARG A 46 9.39 17.89 3.26
CA ARG A 46 8.27 18.86 3.28
C ARG A 46 7.48 18.66 4.57
N PRO A 47 7.33 19.68 5.42
CA PRO A 47 6.41 19.60 6.53
C PRO A 47 5.00 19.43 5.96
N HIS A 48 4.46 18.22 6.08
CA HIS A 48 3.09 17.90 5.74
C HIS A 48 2.39 17.44 7.01
N THR A 49 1.19 17.95 7.25
CA THR A 49 0.33 17.41 8.31
C THR A 49 0.02 15.97 7.95
N ALA A 50 0.51 15.02 8.76
CA ALA A 50 0.36 13.60 8.50
C ALA A 50 -1.11 13.27 8.18
N GLY A 51 -1.33 12.81 6.95
CA GLY A 51 -2.63 12.37 6.48
C GLY A 51 -2.97 10.96 6.95
N LYS A 52 -4.08 10.43 6.45
CA LYS A 52 -4.45 9.02 6.66
C LYS A 52 -3.39 8.10 6.03
N PRO A 53 -2.86 7.09 6.75
CA PRO A 53 -1.97 6.12 6.16
C PRO A 53 -2.62 5.39 4.99
N VAL A 54 -1.89 5.27 3.89
CA VAL A 54 -2.36 4.55 2.69
C VAL A 54 -1.49 3.34 2.37
N LEU A 55 -0.23 3.35 2.80
CA LEU A 55 0.77 2.36 2.45
C LEU A 55 1.75 2.11 3.59
N ALA A 56 1.99 0.84 3.91
CA ALA A 56 3.13 0.41 4.72
C ALA A 56 4.13 -0.31 3.82
N ILE A 57 5.42 -0.01 3.97
CA ILE A 57 6.52 -0.71 3.30
C ILE A 57 7.40 -1.33 4.39
N VAL A 58 7.58 -2.64 4.35
CA VAL A 58 8.40 -3.42 5.27
C VAL A 58 9.62 -3.92 4.51
N SER A 59 10.79 -3.39 4.85
CA SER A 59 12.08 -3.88 4.36
C SER A 59 12.57 -5.02 5.25
N LEU A 60 12.74 -6.20 4.64
CA LEU A 60 13.22 -7.40 5.34
C LEU A 60 14.74 -7.36 5.56
N ASN A 61 15.52 -6.76 4.67
CA ASN A 61 16.97 -6.69 4.88
C ASN A 61 17.34 -5.63 5.91
N ASP A 62 16.67 -4.47 5.87
CA ASP A 62 16.93 -3.37 6.80
C ASP A 62 16.16 -3.51 8.13
N GLN A 63 15.31 -4.54 8.24
CA GLN A 63 14.46 -4.79 9.41
C GLN A 63 13.71 -3.53 9.85
N ARG A 64 12.98 -2.92 8.91
CA ARG A 64 12.34 -1.62 9.11
C ARG A 64 10.97 -1.55 8.44
N VAL A 65 10.05 -0.79 9.03
CA VAL A 65 8.77 -0.41 8.43
C VAL A 65 8.66 1.10 8.25
N SER A 66 8.29 1.52 7.05
CA SER A 66 7.89 2.88 6.70
C SER A 66 6.38 2.95 6.51
N ILE A 67 5.72 3.97 7.07
CA ILE A 67 4.31 4.24 6.79
C ILE A 67 4.21 5.53 6.01
N TYR A 68 3.47 5.50 4.90
CA TYR A 68 3.26 6.63 4.00
C TYR A 68 1.78 7.03 4.00
N ASP A 69 1.55 8.34 3.96
CA ASP A 69 0.28 8.91 3.54
C ASP A 69 0.29 9.18 2.03
N ALA A 70 -0.68 9.94 1.52
CA ALA A 70 -0.78 10.24 0.10
C ALA A 70 0.40 11.06 -0.46
N ASN A 71 1.17 11.73 0.40
CA ASN A 71 2.15 12.73 0.01
C ASN A 71 3.57 12.41 0.48
N SER A 72 3.74 11.74 1.62
CA SER A 72 5.05 11.58 2.27
C SER A 72 5.08 10.44 3.30
N LYS A 73 6.30 10.10 3.75
CA LYS A 73 6.51 9.20 4.89
C LYS A 73 6.09 9.90 6.18
N ILE A 74 5.24 9.24 6.96
CA ILE A 74 4.74 9.73 8.26
C ILE A 74 5.32 8.92 9.42
N LEU A 75 5.39 7.60 9.22
CA LEU A 75 5.78 6.47 10.06
C LEU A 75 7.17 5.90 9.86
N GLU A 76 7.92 5.62 10.92
CA GLU A 76 9.10 4.79 10.84
C GLU A 76 9.33 4.02 12.15
N ALA A 77 9.64 2.73 12.06
CA ALA A 77 10.08 1.91 13.19
C ALA A 77 10.93 0.71 12.76
N PRO A 78 11.81 0.20 13.65
CA PRO A 78 12.45 -1.10 13.44
C PRO A 78 11.41 -2.22 13.52
N VAL A 79 11.71 -3.36 12.91
CA VAL A 79 10.89 -4.58 12.98
C VAL A 79 11.73 -5.81 13.28
N SER A 80 11.09 -6.91 13.63
CA SER A 80 11.71 -8.24 13.60
C SER A 80 10.83 -9.19 12.77
N SER A 81 11.36 -9.64 11.63
CA SER A 81 10.64 -10.52 10.69
C SER A 81 10.89 -12.01 10.96
N GLY A 82 10.37 -12.86 10.07
CA GLY A 82 10.53 -14.30 10.11
C GLY A 82 11.98 -14.77 10.04
N SER A 83 12.38 -15.69 10.91
CA SER A 83 13.71 -16.33 10.89
C SER A 83 13.82 -17.36 9.77
N ALA A 84 15.02 -17.91 9.57
CA ALA A 84 15.22 -19.03 8.65
C ALA A 84 14.30 -20.20 9.00
N GLY A 85 13.62 -20.77 7.99
CA GLY A 85 12.60 -21.81 8.15
C GLY A 85 11.19 -21.28 8.48
N TYR A 86 11.05 -19.99 8.79
CA TYR A 86 9.78 -19.32 9.06
C TYR A 86 9.76 -17.93 8.39
N GLU A 87 10.19 -17.85 7.13
CA GLU A 87 10.41 -16.59 6.45
C GLU A 87 9.12 -15.79 6.29
N THR A 88 9.22 -14.46 6.47
CA THR A 88 8.14 -13.56 6.05
C THR A 88 8.15 -13.47 4.52
N PRO A 89 7.03 -13.81 3.84
CA PRO A 89 6.96 -13.78 2.39
C PRO A 89 6.99 -12.34 1.88
N ALA A 90 7.86 -12.07 0.91
CA ALA A 90 7.83 -10.81 0.16
C ALA A 90 6.62 -10.79 -0.78
N GLY A 91 5.99 -9.62 -0.93
CA GLY A 91 4.80 -9.46 -1.76
C GLY A 91 3.98 -8.22 -1.41
N ILE A 92 2.84 -8.11 -2.07
CA ILE A 92 1.86 -7.05 -1.85
C ILE A 92 0.67 -7.66 -1.12
N PHE A 93 0.39 -7.14 0.06
CA PHE A 93 -0.68 -7.59 0.93
C PHE A 93 -1.62 -6.44 1.28
N SER A 94 -2.71 -6.80 1.94
CA SER A 94 -3.64 -5.85 2.56
C SER A 94 -3.96 -6.29 3.97
N ILE A 95 -4.31 -5.33 4.83
CA ILE A 95 -4.80 -5.64 6.18
C ILE A 95 -6.18 -6.27 6.07
N VAL A 96 -6.27 -7.57 6.34
CA VAL A 96 -7.53 -8.34 6.23
C VAL A 96 -8.25 -8.49 7.57
N GLN A 97 -7.54 -8.33 8.69
CA GLN A 97 -8.13 -8.45 10.02
C GLN A 97 -7.35 -7.61 11.03
N LYS A 98 -8.05 -7.05 12.00
CA LYS A 98 -7.48 -6.33 13.13
C LYS A 98 -8.03 -6.90 14.44
N LYS A 99 -7.16 -7.11 15.43
CA LYS A 99 -7.56 -7.50 16.79
C LYS A 99 -6.57 -6.92 17.79
N GLU A 100 -7.07 -6.14 18.75
CA GLU A 100 -6.23 -5.48 19.76
C GLU A 100 -5.51 -6.49 20.65
N MET A 101 -6.20 -7.54 21.10
CA MET A 101 -5.59 -8.63 21.86
C MET A 101 -5.84 -9.95 21.14
N HIS A 102 -4.81 -10.45 20.45
CA HIS A 102 -4.83 -11.76 19.80
C HIS A 102 -3.89 -12.72 20.51
N SER A 103 -4.30 -13.99 20.62
CA SER A 103 -3.43 -15.09 21.02
C SER A 103 -3.42 -16.10 19.88
N SER A 104 -2.24 -16.45 19.40
CA SER A 104 -2.05 -17.54 18.45
C SER A 104 -2.32 -18.87 19.14
N ASN A 105 -2.95 -19.80 18.42
CA ASN A 105 -3.13 -21.19 18.86
C ASN A 105 -1.98 -22.11 18.39
N LEU A 106 -1.04 -21.58 17.59
CA LEU A 106 0.03 -22.37 16.97
C LEU A 106 1.34 -22.37 17.78
N TYR A 107 1.58 -21.38 18.65
CA TYR A 107 2.88 -21.16 19.29
C TYR A 107 2.71 -20.73 20.77
N GLU A 108 3.61 -21.21 21.65
CA GLU A 108 3.54 -21.03 23.12
C GLU A 108 3.79 -19.59 23.58
N ASP A 109 4.48 -18.77 22.78
CA ASP A 109 4.70 -17.32 22.95
C ASP A 109 3.67 -16.47 22.17
N GLY A 110 2.46 -17.00 21.99
CA GLY A 110 1.49 -16.56 21.00
C GLY A 110 0.77 -15.23 21.25
N GLN A 111 1.13 -14.42 22.24
CA GLN A 111 0.48 -13.12 22.43
C GLN A 111 0.88 -12.15 21.31
N MET A 112 -0.13 -11.58 20.66
CA MET A 112 0.03 -10.68 19.53
C MET A 112 -0.82 -9.42 19.77
N PRO A 113 -0.37 -8.50 20.64
CA PRO A 113 -1.05 -7.23 20.86
C PRO A 113 -1.05 -6.38 19.60
N PHE A 114 -2.14 -5.67 19.36
CA PHE A 114 -2.38 -4.82 18.19
C PHE A 114 -2.17 -5.56 16.86
N MET A 115 -2.64 -6.81 16.78
CA MET A 115 -2.51 -7.65 15.59
C MET A 115 -3.25 -7.03 14.39
N GLN A 116 -2.52 -6.92 13.28
CA GLN A 116 -3.01 -6.57 11.95
C GLN A 116 -2.58 -7.66 10.96
N ARG A 117 -3.51 -8.55 10.61
CA ARG A 117 -3.27 -9.70 9.74
C ARG A 117 -3.15 -9.27 8.28
N ILE A 118 -2.16 -9.79 7.57
CA ILE A 118 -1.90 -9.52 6.15
C ILE A 118 -2.04 -10.76 5.26
N THR A 119 -2.05 -11.96 5.84
CA THR A 119 -2.32 -13.21 5.10
C THR A 119 -3.38 -14.06 5.80
N TRP A 120 -4.10 -14.87 5.04
CA TRP A 120 -5.00 -15.89 5.58
C TRP A 120 -4.25 -17.02 6.29
N THR A 121 -2.96 -17.22 5.96
CA THR A 121 -2.12 -18.29 6.54
C THR A 121 -1.69 -18.02 7.97
N GLY A 122 -1.74 -16.79 8.48
CA GLY A 122 -1.26 -16.52 9.84
C GLY A 122 -0.49 -15.22 10.03
N ILE A 123 0.05 -14.66 8.95
CA ILE A 123 1.08 -13.63 9.03
C ILE A 123 0.44 -12.28 9.31
N ALA A 124 0.98 -11.59 10.31
CA ALA A 124 0.47 -10.33 10.81
C ALA A 124 1.59 -9.39 11.24
N LEU A 125 1.28 -8.09 11.28
CA LEU A 125 2.02 -7.11 12.05
C LEU A 125 1.46 -7.12 13.47
N HIS A 126 2.30 -7.14 14.49
CA HIS A 126 1.85 -7.06 15.89
C HIS A 126 2.99 -6.58 16.79
N ALA A 127 2.66 -6.16 18.01
CA ALA A 127 3.66 -5.85 19.00
C ALA A 127 4.43 -7.11 19.43
N GLY A 128 5.75 -6.98 19.63
CA GLY A 128 6.57 -8.09 20.12
C GLY A 128 8.00 -7.65 20.46
N THR A 129 8.83 -8.62 20.83
CA THR A 129 10.25 -8.39 21.12
C THR A 129 11.07 -8.24 19.84
N LEU A 130 11.93 -7.22 19.79
CA LEU A 130 12.80 -6.92 18.66
C LEU A 130 14.27 -7.15 19.03
N PRO A 131 14.85 -8.31 18.69
CA PRO A 131 16.27 -8.59 18.96
C PRO A 131 17.23 -7.90 17.98
N GLY A 132 16.71 -7.12 17.02
CA GLY A 132 17.52 -6.46 15.98
C GLY A 132 17.84 -7.32 14.76
N HIS A 133 17.28 -8.52 14.69
CA HIS A 133 17.40 -9.43 13.54
C HIS A 133 16.08 -10.21 13.33
N PRO A 134 15.90 -10.89 12.18
CA PRO A 134 14.77 -11.78 11.96
C PRO A 134 14.74 -12.88 13.02
N ALA A 135 13.63 -13.03 13.73
CA ALA A 135 13.53 -13.92 14.89
C ALA A 135 12.10 -14.43 15.16
N SER A 136 11.18 -14.24 14.21
CA SER A 136 9.77 -14.64 14.36
C SER A 136 9.41 -15.89 13.57
N HIS A 137 8.21 -16.42 13.82
CA HIS A 137 7.60 -17.50 13.04
C HIS A 137 6.87 -16.97 11.78
N GLY A 138 7.37 -15.89 11.18
CA GLY A 138 6.86 -15.27 9.95
C GLY A 138 6.15 -13.93 10.15
N CYS A 139 5.58 -13.68 11.33
CA CYS A 139 4.97 -12.39 11.66
C CYS A 139 5.99 -11.24 11.72
N ILE A 140 5.53 -10.02 11.53
CA ILE A 140 6.37 -8.81 11.59
C ILE A 140 6.15 -8.18 12.96
N ARG A 141 7.14 -8.30 13.85
CA ARG A 141 7.07 -7.73 15.20
C ARG A 141 7.43 -6.26 15.17
N LEU A 142 6.66 -5.46 15.89
CA LEU A 142 6.80 -4.01 16.03
C LEU A 142 7.03 -3.63 17.50
N PRO A 143 7.65 -2.47 17.79
CA PRO A 143 7.62 -1.89 19.12
C PRO A 143 6.18 -1.68 19.58
N ILE A 144 5.90 -1.91 20.87
CA ILE A 144 4.52 -1.87 21.41
C ILE A 144 3.81 -0.53 21.14
N ASP A 145 4.47 0.59 21.43
CA ASP A 145 3.90 1.94 21.24
C ASP A 145 3.61 2.22 19.76
N PHE A 146 4.51 1.77 18.89
CA PHE A 146 4.35 1.92 17.45
C PHE A 146 3.21 1.03 16.93
N ALA A 147 3.10 -0.20 17.41
CA ALA A 147 2.04 -1.12 17.03
C ALA A 147 0.66 -0.58 17.42
N GLN A 148 0.52 -0.03 18.63
CA GLN A 148 -0.70 0.63 19.09
C GLN A 148 -1.06 1.81 18.21
N ARG A 149 -0.12 2.72 18.00
CA ARG A 149 -0.35 3.90 17.15
C ARG A 149 -0.70 3.52 15.72
N LEU A 150 0.01 2.54 15.15
CA LEU A 150 -0.28 2.04 13.82
C LEU A 150 -1.69 1.44 13.77
N PHE A 151 -2.06 0.64 14.76
CA PHE A 151 -3.39 0.03 14.85
C PHE A 151 -4.51 1.08 14.86
N ASP A 152 -4.34 2.21 15.52
CA ASP A 152 -5.37 3.26 15.51
C ASP A 152 -5.46 3.99 14.17
N LEU A 153 -4.33 4.11 13.46
CA LEU A 153 -4.25 4.85 12.20
C LEU A 153 -4.64 4.04 10.96
N THR A 154 -4.49 2.72 10.98
CA THR A 154 -4.75 1.87 9.82
C THR A 154 -6.21 1.42 9.72
N ASP A 155 -6.66 1.16 8.50
CA ASP A 155 -7.95 0.53 8.23
C ASP A 155 -7.80 -0.82 7.53
N LEU A 156 -8.86 -1.63 7.57
CA LEU A 156 -8.96 -2.82 6.74
C LEU A 156 -8.81 -2.43 5.25
N GLY A 157 -8.05 -3.24 4.51
CA GLY A 157 -7.73 -3.00 3.11
C GLY A 157 -6.51 -2.11 2.86
N MET A 158 -5.93 -1.48 3.88
CA MET A 158 -4.67 -0.73 3.73
C MET A 158 -3.58 -1.66 3.16
N ARG A 159 -2.78 -1.15 2.22
CA ARG A 159 -1.76 -1.92 1.53
C ARG A 159 -0.50 -2.05 2.38
N VAL A 160 0.04 -3.26 2.45
CA VAL A 160 1.31 -3.58 3.10
C VAL A 160 2.20 -4.25 2.06
N LEU A 161 3.30 -3.59 1.72
CA LEU A 161 4.32 -4.11 0.84
C LEU A 161 5.42 -4.71 1.71
N VAL A 162 5.71 -5.98 1.51
CA VAL A 162 6.86 -6.65 2.12
C VAL A 162 7.89 -6.83 1.03
N VAL A 163 9.02 -6.15 1.17
CA VAL A 163 10.09 -6.07 0.18
C VAL A 163 11.40 -6.53 0.80
N ARG A 164 12.33 -7.02 -0.02
CA ARG A 164 13.65 -7.44 0.48
C ARG A 164 14.50 -6.23 0.82
N GLU A 165 14.69 -5.36 -0.16
CA GLU A 165 15.41 -4.09 -0.02
C GLU A 165 14.42 -2.96 0.27
N ASP A 166 14.83 -1.96 1.07
CA ASP A 166 14.02 -0.76 1.26
C ASP A 166 13.92 0.02 -0.07
N MET A 167 12.69 0.38 -0.41
CA MET A 167 12.38 1.11 -1.63
C MET A 167 11.25 2.09 -1.32
N GLY A 168 11.57 3.38 -1.36
CA GLY A 168 10.61 4.46 -1.18
C GLY A 168 9.76 4.68 -2.44
N PRO A 169 8.54 5.25 -2.31
CA PRO A 169 7.79 5.76 -3.45
C PRO A 169 8.63 6.79 -4.22
N SER A 170 8.82 6.57 -5.53
CA SER A 170 9.50 7.52 -6.41
C SER A 170 8.50 8.40 -7.15
N GLU A 171 8.77 9.71 -7.27
CA GLU A 171 8.01 10.59 -8.15
C GLU A 171 8.19 10.16 -9.61
N ILE A 172 7.08 9.96 -10.31
CA ILE A 172 7.06 9.71 -11.75
C ILE A 172 6.52 10.97 -12.41
N ASP A 173 7.33 11.60 -13.27
CA ASP A 173 6.87 12.69 -14.15
C ASP A 173 6.94 12.21 -15.60
N HIS A 174 5.83 12.32 -16.31
CA HIS A 174 5.77 12.00 -17.73
C HIS A 174 4.69 12.86 -18.40
N PRO A 175 4.93 13.42 -19.61
CA PRO A 175 3.95 14.26 -20.30
C PRO A 175 2.60 13.57 -20.56
N ARG A 176 2.60 12.24 -20.65
CA ARG A 176 1.42 11.38 -20.82
C ARG A 176 0.90 10.75 -19.53
N LEU A 177 1.48 11.07 -18.37
CA LEU A 177 0.94 10.61 -17.11
C LEU A 177 -0.47 11.17 -16.96
N PHE A 178 -1.41 10.34 -16.51
CA PHE A 178 -2.77 10.79 -16.26
C PHE A 178 -2.76 11.90 -15.22
N LYS A 179 -2.89 13.15 -15.67
CA LYS A 179 -3.13 14.27 -14.77
C LYS A 179 -4.51 14.06 -14.19
N SER A 180 -4.61 13.91 -12.87
CA SER A 180 -5.91 13.80 -12.22
C SER A 180 -6.77 14.97 -12.68
N ASN A 181 -7.99 14.68 -13.14
CA ASN A 181 -8.93 15.66 -13.68
C ASN A 181 -8.85 16.97 -12.86
N PRO A 182 -8.61 18.14 -13.48
CA PRO A 182 -8.47 19.41 -12.76
C PRO A 182 -9.65 19.68 -11.82
N LEU A 183 -10.87 19.23 -12.15
CA LEU A 183 -12.03 19.27 -11.25
C LEU A 183 -11.84 18.51 -9.92
N ARG A 184 -11.08 17.42 -9.92
CA ARG A 184 -10.78 16.62 -8.72
C ARG A 184 -9.69 17.25 -7.86
N GLN A 185 -8.71 17.90 -8.50
CA GLN A 185 -7.67 18.67 -7.79
C GLN A 185 -8.27 19.92 -7.15
N GLU A 186 -9.14 20.62 -7.87
CA GLU A 186 -9.82 21.81 -7.37
C GLU A 186 -10.79 21.47 -6.22
N LEU A 187 -11.53 20.36 -6.33
CA LEU A 187 -12.40 19.85 -5.26
C LEU A 187 -11.61 19.35 -4.03
N ALA A 188 -10.42 18.76 -4.23
CA ALA A 188 -9.53 18.37 -3.13
C ALA A 188 -8.87 19.59 -2.46
N ALA A 189 -8.64 20.67 -3.21
CA ALA A 189 -8.13 21.94 -2.69
C ALA A 189 -9.21 22.80 -2.00
N THR A 190 -10.50 22.59 -2.31
CA THR A 190 -11.62 23.30 -1.70
C THR A 190 -12.23 22.59 -0.49
N VAL A 191 -11.72 21.42 -0.07
CA VAL A 191 -12.09 20.88 1.25
C VAL A 191 -11.34 21.71 2.30
N PRO A 192 -12.01 22.59 3.06
CA PRO A 192 -11.34 23.28 4.13
C PRO A 192 -10.98 22.22 5.17
N SER A 193 -9.70 22.09 5.48
CA SER A 193 -9.29 21.51 6.76
C SER A 193 -10.07 22.28 7.83
N SER A 194 -10.84 21.56 8.62
CA SER A 194 -11.79 22.11 9.59
C SER A 194 -11.08 22.90 10.69
N ASP A 195 -10.68 24.14 10.41
CA ASP A 195 -10.45 25.12 11.47
C ASP A 195 -11.75 25.90 11.64
N ARG A 196 -12.62 25.37 12.49
CA ARG A 196 -13.85 26.04 12.92
C ARG A 196 -13.48 27.05 14.00
N SER A 197 -12.73 28.07 13.61
CA SER A 197 -12.52 29.26 14.42
C SER A 197 -12.23 30.44 13.51
N LEU A 198 -13.22 31.33 13.41
CA LEU A 198 -13.14 32.78 13.23
C LEU A 198 -14.36 33.28 12.45
N VAL A 199 -15.31 33.75 13.24
CA VAL A 199 -16.40 34.65 12.88
C VAL A 199 -15.87 35.94 12.21
N SER A 200 -16.53 36.44 11.17
CA SER A 200 -17.10 37.80 11.16
C SER A 200 -17.75 38.19 9.83
N ASN A 201 -18.93 38.80 9.96
CA ASN A 201 -19.71 39.51 8.94
C ASN A 201 -18.89 40.41 8.01
N THR A 202 -19.26 40.47 6.73
CA THR A 202 -19.55 41.72 5.98
C THR A 202 -20.35 41.40 4.71
N ALA A 203 -21.32 42.26 4.41
CA ALA A 203 -22.34 42.18 3.37
C ALA A 203 -21.81 42.27 1.91
N PRO A 204 -22.62 41.91 0.89
CA PRO A 204 -22.18 41.72 -0.48
C PRO A 204 -22.29 43.02 -1.30
N GLY A 205 -21.19 43.40 -1.95
CA GLY A 205 -21.18 44.58 -2.82
C GLY A 205 -19.99 44.58 -3.78
N ALA A 206 -20.33 44.49 -5.07
CA ALA A 206 -19.49 44.83 -6.22
C ALA A 206 -18.26 43.95 -6.51
N ARG A 207 -18.41 43.07 -7.50
CA ARG A 207 -17.75 43.22 -8.82
C ARG A 207 -18.40 42.26 -9.82
N LEU A 208 -19.43 42.77 -10.51
CA LEU A 208 -19.67 42.38 -11.89
C LEU A 208 -18.61 43.11 -12.73
N ALA A 209 -17.67 42.38 -13.31
CA ALA A 209 -17.21 42.60 -14.68
C ALA A 209 -16.08 41.63 -15.03
N ALA A 210 -16.24 41.01 -16.22
CA ALA A 210 -15.22 40.36 -17.04
C ALA A 210 -14.79 38.94 -16.66
N ALA A 211 -15.51 37.94 -17.19
CA ALA A 211 -14.96 36.96 -18.13
C ALA A 211 -16.09 36.05 -18.65
N SER A 212 -16.50 36.24 -19.89
CA SER A 212 -16.99 35.12 -20.70
C SER A 212 -15.86 34.11 -20.84
N GLU A 213 -16.22 32.83 -20.98
CA GLU A 213 -15.38 31.63 -21.21
C GLU A 213 -15.22 30.68 -19.99
N ALA A 214 -16.10 29.68 -19.96
CA ALA A 214 -15.80 28.29 -19.59
C ALA A 214 -15.30 27.91 -18.17
N GLY A 215 -15.51 28.74 -17.14
CA GLY A 215 -15.24 28.35 -15.74
C GLY A 215 -16.41 27.62 -15.07
N VAL A 216 -16.16 26.53 -14.36
CA VAL A 216 -17.16 25.88 -13.49
C VAL A 216 -17.20 26.62 -12.16
N THR A 217 -17.97 27.70 -12.05
CA THR A 217 -18.19 28.40 -10.77
C THR A 217 -19.35 27.76 -9.99
N PRO A 218 -19.33 27.75 -8.64
CA PRO A 218 -20.45 27.25 -7.84
C PRO A 218 -21.75 27.97 -8.19
N GLY A 219 -22.81 27.20 -8.46
CA GLY A 219 -24.11 27.73 -8.90
C GLY A 219 -24.23 28.07 -10.39
N SER A 220 -23.15 27.98 -11.18
CA SER A 220 -23.24 28.11 -12.64
C SER A 220 -24.04 26.96 -13.26
N ALA A 221 -24.62 27.20 -14.44
CA ALA A 221 -25.35 26.18 -15.19
C ALA A 221 -24.50 24.93 -15.46
N ARG A 222 -23.20 25.10 -15.74
CA ARG A 222 -22.28 23.98 -15.96
C ARG A 222 -21.99 23.21 -14.66
N HIS A 223 -21.92 23.89 -13.51
CA HIS A 223 -21.79 23.24 -12.21
C HIS A 223 -23.02 22.39 -11.86
N LEU A 224 -24.24 22.91 -12.09
CA LEU A 224 -25.47 22.17 -11.86
C LEU A 224 -25.59 20.93 -12.76
N GLN A 225 -25.21 21.06 -14.03
CA GLN A 225 -25.19 19.94 -14.98
C GLN A 225 -24.22 18.83 -14.55
N ILE A 226 -23.07 19.20 -13.97
CA ILE A 226 -22.09 18.25 -13.42
C ILE A 226 -22.63 17.56 -12.16
N LEU A 227 -23.32 18.28 -11.28
CA LEU A 227 -23.94 17.67 -10.09
C LEU A 227 -25.03 16.67 -10.50
N GLN A 228 -25.83 17.01 -11.50
CA GLN A 228 -26.87 16.13 -12.03
C GLN A 228 -26.27 14.87 -12.68
N SER A 229 -25.20 14.99 -13.47
CA SER A 229 -24.54 13.82 -14.08
C SER A 229 -23.88 12.92 -13.03
N ASN A 230 -23.27 13.50 -11.99
CA ASN A 230 -22.71 12.74 -10.87
C ASN A 230 -23.80 12.05 -10.03
N ALA A 231 -24.94 12.71 -9.81
CA ALA A 231 -26.08 12.12 -9.12
C ALA A 231 -26.67 10.95 -9.92
N ALA A 232 -26.83 11.12 -11.24
CA ALA A 232 -27.30 10.06 -12.14
C ALA A 232 -26.34 8.87 -12.18
N ALA A 233 -25.03 9.11 -12.26
CA ALA A 233 -24.02 8.05 -12.22
C ALA A 233 -24.02 7.29 -10.89
N LYS A 234 -24.16 8.00 -9.76
CA LYS A 234 -24.28 7.36 -8.44
C LYS A 234 -25.58 6.59 -8.27
N ALA A 235 -26.70 7.10 -8.79
CA ALA A 235 -27.98 6.39 -8.77
C ALA A 235 -27.89 5.09 -9.60
N ALA A 236 -27.34 5.15 -10.81
CA ALA A 236 -27.14 3.97 -11.65
C ALA A 236 -26.21 2.93 -10.99
N ALA A 237 -25.14 3.39 -10.32
CA ALA A 237 -24.25 2.50 -9.56
C ALA A 237 -24.94 1.87 -8.35
N ALA A 238 -25.79 2.62 -7.63
CA ALA A 238 -26.57 2.11 -6.51
C ALA A 238 -27.63 1.08 -6.95
N GLU A 239 -28.29 1.32 -8.08
CA GLU A 239 -29.23 0.38 -8.69
C GLU A 239 -28.52 -0.91 -9.12
N ALA A 240 -27.37 -0.81 -9.80
CA ALA A 240 -26.56 -1.95 -10.18
C ALA A 240 -26.08 -2.76 -8.96
N ALA A 241 -25.64 -2.09 -7.90
CA ALA A 241 -25.28 -2.73 -6.64
C ALA A 241 -26.46 -3.47 -6.01
N SER A 242 -27.63 -2.84 -5.93
CA SER A 242 -28.84 -3.46 -5.38
C SER A 242 -29.32 -4.66 -6.20
N LYS A 243 -29.18 -4.62 -7.52
CA LYS A 243 -29.48 -5.75 -8.42
C LYS A 243 -28.51 -6.91 -8.16
N SER A 244 -27.21 -6.63 -8.09
CA SER A 244 -26.20 -7.65 -7.80
C SER A 244 -26.40 -8.30 -6.43
N GLU A 245 -26.85 -7.53 -5.43
CA GLU A 245 -27.16 -8.05 -4.09
C GLU A 245 -28.41 -8.96 -4.12
N ARG A 246 -29.46 -8.57 -4.86
CA ARG A 246 -30.65 -9.41 -5.04
C ARG A 246 -30.34 -10.71 -5.75
N GLU A 247 -29.53 -10.67 -6.81
CA GLU A 247 -29.07 -11.86 -7.53
C GLU A 247 -28.22 -12.76 -6.63
N ALA A 248 -27.30 -12.19 -5.85
CA ALA A 248 -26.50 -12.94 -4.88
C ALA A 248 -27.36 -13.58 -3.77
N ARG A 249 -28.37 -12.87 -3.25
CA ARG A 249 -29.33 -13.40 -2.27
C ARG A 249 -30.19 -14.52 -2.85
N GLN A 250 -30.65 -14.40 -4.10
CA GLN A 250 -31.39 -15.46 -4.79
C GLN A 250 -30.51 -16.69 -5.02
N ALA A 251 -29.26 -16.50 -5.46
CA ALA A 251 -28.31 -17.59 -5.64
C ALA A 251 -27.95 -18.29 -4.31
N ALA A 252 -27.88 -17.53 -3.20
CA ALA A 252 -27.71 -18.11 -1.86
C ALA A 252 -28.96 -18.90 -1.44
N ALA A 253 -30.17 -18.37 -1.66
CA ALA A 253 -31.42 -19.04 -1.32
C ALA A 253 -31.60 -20.37 -2.07
N THR A 254 -31.26 -20.43 -3.36
CA THR A 254 -31.32 -21.68 -4.13
C THR A 254 -30.32 -22.72 -3.63
N LYS A 255 -29.10 -22.30 -3.28
CA LYS A 255 -28.09 -23.19 -2.68
C LYS A 255 -28.53 -23.72 -1.31
N VAL A 256 -29.13 -22.88 -0.46
CA VAL A 256 -29.67 -23.29 0.84
C VAL A 256 -30.83 -24.28 0.65
N ALA A 257 -31.73 -24.05 -0.30
CA ALA A 257 -32.82 -24.97 -0.61
C ALA A 257 -32.31 -26.33 -1.12
N ALA A 258 -31.29 -26.34 -1.98
CA ALA A 258 -30.64 -27.54 -2.48
C ALA A 258 -29.88 -28.30 -1.37
N ALA A 259 -29.19 -27.60 -0.47
CA ALA A 259 -28.55 -28.22 0.69
C ALA A 259 -29.58 -28.84 1.64
N ALA A 260 -30.72 -28.17 1.85
CA ALA A 260 -31.79 -28.68 2.71
C ALA A 260 -32.47 -29.94 2.12
N SER A 261 -32.65 -30.01 0.80
CA SER A 261 -33.17 -31.23 0.15
C SER A 261 -32.18 -32.38 0.21
N ALA A 262 -30.89 -32.12 -0.04
CA ALA A 262 -29.82 -33.12 0.10
C ALA A 262 -29.74 -33.69 1.53
N ALA A 263 -29.85 -32.82 2.55
CA ALA A 263 -29.85 -33.25 3.95
C ALA A 263 -31.07 -34.11 4.32
N ARG A 264 -32.24 -33.86 3.72
CA ARG A 264 -33.43 -34.72 3.92
C ARG A 264 -33.23 -36.10 3.27
N SER A 265 -32.68 -36.14 2.06
CA SER A 265 -32.39 -37.40 1.37
C SER A 265 -31.37 -38.25 2.14
N LEU A 266 -30.35 -37.63 2.72
CA LEU A 266 -29.36 -38.33 3.54
C LEU A 266 -30.00 -38.97 4.78
N ARG A 267 -30.80 -38.22 5.54
CA ARG A 267 -31.51 -38.78 6.72
C ARG A 267 -32.46 -39.91 6.37
N ALA A 268 -33.13 -39.84 5.22
CA ALA A 268 -34.00 -40.91 4.74
C ALA A 268 -33.17 -42.18 4.41
N ALA A 269 -32.02 -42.02 3.76
CA ALA A 269 -31.10 -43.12 3.48
C ALA A 269 -30.56 -43.76 4.77
N GLU A 270 -30.12 -42.95 5.73
CA GLU A 270 -29.66 -43.42 7.05
C GLU A 270 -30.76 -44.20 7.79
N SER A 271 -32.01 -43.72 7.77
CA SER A 271 -33.13 -44.45 8.38
C SER A 271 -33.40 -45.78 7.68
N ASN A 272 -33.27 -45.85 6.35
CA ASN A 272 -33.47 -47.09 5.61
C ASN A 272 -32.36 -48.10 5.89
N VAL A 273 -31.11 -47.65 6.00
CA VAL A 273 -29.97 -48.49 6.42
C VAL A 273 -30.23 -49.05 7.82
N ALA A 274 -30.62 -48.20 8.79
CA ALA A 274 -30.92 -48.64 10.15
C ALA A 274 -32.06 -49.69 10.20
N LYS A 275 -33.11 -49.51 9.39
CA LYS A 275 -34.20 -50.50 9.28
C LYS A 275 -33.72 -51.82 8.68
N ALA A 276 -32.91 -51.77 7.62
CA ALA A 276 -32.33 -52.97 7.01
C ALA A 276 -31.45 -53.74 8.01
N ASP A 277 -30.62 -53.04 8.78
CA ASP A 277 -29.79 -53.64 9.83
C ASP A 277 -30.63 -54.33 10.91
N THR A 278 -31.73 -53.70 11.34
CA THR A 278 -32.64 -54.32 12.32
C THR A 278 -33.35 -55.55 11.77
N ALA A 279 -33.75 -55.53 10.50
CA ALA A 279 -34.39 -56.67 9.85
C ALA A 279 -33.42 -57.85 9.69
N LEU A 280 -32.16 -57.58 9.33
CA LEU A 280 -31.10 -58.59 9.24
C LEU A 280 -30.88 -59.27 10.60
N LYS A 281 -30.72 -58.47 11.67
CA LYS A 281 -30.58 -58.99 13.04
C LYS A 281 -31.77 -59.82 13.52
N GLN A 282 -32.98 -59.55 13.02
CA GLN A 282 -34.17 -60.34 13.33
C GLN A 282 -34.22 -61.66 12.54
N ALA A 283 -33.76 -61.65 11.29
CA ALA A 283 -33.64 -62.85 10.47
C ALA A 283 -32.61 -63.83 11.03
N ASP A 284 -31.46 -63.35 11.52
CA ASP A 284 -30.40 -64.18 12.13
C ASP A 284 -30.81 -64.83 13.47
N ARG A 285 -31.92 -64.39 14.08
CA ARG A 285 -32.43 -64.93 15.35
C ARG A 285 -33.50 -66.02 15.17
N ARG A 286 -33.89 -66.35 13.95
CA ARG A 286 -34.84 -67.43 13.62
C ARG A 286 -34.10 -68.67 13.14
#